data_AF-A0A924TWR9-F1
#
_entry.id   AF-A0A924TWR9-F1
#
_cell.length_a   1.000
_cell.length_b   1.000
_cell.length_c   1.000
_cell.angle_alpha   90.00
_cell.angle_beta   90.00
_cell.angle_gamma   90.00
#
_symmetry.space_group_name_H-M   'P 1'
#
loop_
_entity.id
_entity.type
_entity.pdbx_description
1 polymer ?
#
loop_
_entity_poly.entity_id
_entity_poly.type
_entity_poly.pdbx_seq_one_letter_code
_entity_poly.pdbx_strand_id
1 'polypeptide(L)'
;MKATQFFISTLKEAPADAEVVSHQLMMRAGLIKRLGAGIYNYMPMGLRVIPKVEAIIRNEMNRAGAVELLMPMVQPAELWQETGRFEKMGPELLRVKDRHDRDYIIQPTSEEVVTDIARQELRSYRQLPKNFYHIQTKFRDERRPRFGLMRGREFTMKDAYSFDRDAAAAAVSYQGMFDAYKRIFDRFGLQYRAVAADTGAIGGDLSHEFQAIADTGEDAIVYCPTSDYAANIELAEGVAPTAPRAAPAQAMAKTATPG
;
A
#
# COMPACT_ATOMS: atom_id res chain seq x y z
N MET A 1 28.76 -14.40 9.80
CA MET A 1 29.55 -13.61 8.82
C MET A 1 30.26 -12.51 9.60
N LYS A 2 31.58 -12.36 9.43
CA LYS A 2 32.36 -11.33 10.14
C LYS A 2 32.14 -9.96 9.49
N ALA A 3 32.15 -8.88 10.28
CA ALA A 3 31.98 -7.52 9.76
C ALA A 3 33.04 -7.15 8.72
N THR A 4 34.28 -7.62 8.89
CA THR A 4 35.40 -7.40 7.95
C THR A 4 35.21 -8.03 6.57
N GLN A 5 34.29 -8.99 6.44
CA GLN A 5 33.97 -9.68 5.20
C GLN A 5 32.63 -9.24 4.62
N PHE A 6 31.93 -8.33 5.30
CA PHE A 6 30.63 -7.82 4.87
C PHE A 6 30.74 -6.37 4.44
N PHE A 7 29.97 -5.98 3.43
CA PHE A 7 29.94 -4.59 2.99
C PHE A 7 29.01 -3.78 3.89
N ILE A 8 29.60 -2.88 4.69
CA ILE A 8 28.90 -1.97 5.60
C ILE A 8 29.38 -0.55 5.26
N SER A 9 28.46 0.32 4.84
CA SER A 9 28.75 1.69 4.40
C SER A 9 27.95 2.69 5.22
N THR A 10 28.35 2.92 6.46
CA THR A 10 27.68 3.86 7.37
C THR A 10 28.07 5.31 7.10
N LEU A 11 27.17 6.25 7.37
CA LEU A 11 27.42 7.70 7.34
C LEU A 11 27.36 8.29 8.75
N LYS A 12 28.28 9.20 9.05
CA LYS A 12 28.28 9.94 10.33
C LYS A 12 27.00 10.77 10.48
N GLU A 13 26.67 11.51 9.43
CA GLU A 13 25.53 12.42 9.33
C GLU A 13 24.56 11.96 8.23
N ALA A 14 23.27 12.25 8.40
CA ALA A 14 22.29 11.97 7.36
C ALA A 14 22.44 12.98 6.20
N PRO A 15 22.15 12.57 4.95
CA PRO A 15 22.00 13.51 3.85
C PRO A 15 20.93 14.57 4.15
N ALA A 16 21.14 15.79 3.66
CA ALA A 16 20.23 16.92 3.91
C ALA A 16 18.83 16.74 3.30
N ASP A 17 18.70 15.90 2.27
CA ASP A 17 17.44 15.55 1.61
C ASP A 17 16.67 14.42 2.32
N ALA A 18 17.19 13.90 3.45
CA ALA A 18 16.48 12.92 4.26
C ALA A 18 15.60 13.61 5.32
N GLU A 19 14.31 13.76 5.04
CA GLU A 19 13.38 14.53 5.88
C GLU A 19 12.90 13.78 7.14
N VAL A 20 12.50 12.52 6.99
CA VAL A 20 11.94 11.72 8.10
C VAL A 20 12.99 10.84 8.77
N VAL A 21 12.77 10.54 10.06
CA VAL A 21 13.73 9.78 10.89
C VAL A 21 14.04 8.40 10.31
N SER A 22 13.06 7.69 9.75
CA SER A 22 13.25 6.38 9.12
C SER A 22 14.21 6.49 7.92
N HIS A 23 13.99 7.46 7.03
CA HIS A 23 14.85 7.72 5.88
C HIS A 23 16.28 8.11 6.31
N GLN A 24 16.42 9.00 7.29
CA GLN A 24 17.72 9.42 7.84
C GLN A 24 18.50 8.22 8.41
N LEU A 25 17.85 7.38 9.23
CA LEU A 25 18.48 6.22 9.84
C LEU A 25 18.85 5.16 8.80
N MET A 26 17.98 4.87 7.83
CA MET A 26 18.25 3.89 6.78
C MET A 26 19.44 4.31 5.89
N MET A 27 19.56 5.60 5.56
CA MET A 27 20.71 6.13 4.83
C MET A 27 21.99 6.07 5.69
N ARG A 28 21.93 6.50 6.96
CA ARG A 28 23.09 6.49 7.87
C ARG A 28 23.60 5.08 8.19
N ALA A 29 22.71 4.12 8.35
CA ALA A 29 23.06 2.73 8.59
C ALA A 29 23.50 1.98 7.32
N GLY A 30 23.48 2.64 6.15
CA GLY A 30 23.84 2.03 4.87
C GLY A 30 22.89 0.92 4.48
N LEU A 31 21.59 1.04 4.79
CA LEU A 31 20.55 0.08 4.41
C LEU A 31 20.03 0.34 3.00
N ILE A 32 19.96 1.61 2.60
CA ILE A 32 19.53 2.03 1.27
C ILE A 32 20.48 3.09 0.70
N LYS A 33 20.47 3.24 -0.62
CA LYS A 33 21.21 4.29 -1.32
C LYS A 33 20.39 4.83 -2.48
N ARG A 34 20.12 6.13 -2.48
CA ARG A 34 19.37 6.82 -3.53
C ARG A 34 20.05 6.63 -4.90
N LEU A 35 19.29 6.18 -5.90
CA LEU A 35 19.69 6.06 -7.30
C LEU A 35 19.11 7.21 -8.13
N GLY A 36 17.87 7.60 -7.83
CA GLY A 36 17.15 8.70 -8.47
C GLY A 36 16.08 9.25 -7.52
N ALA A 37 15.28 10.23 -7.97
CA ALA A 37 14.13 10.69 -7.19
C ALA A 37 13.13 9.53 -7.00
N GLY A 38 12.88 9.13 -5.75
CA GLY A 38 11.99 8.03 -5.41
C GLY A 38 12.47 6.63 -5.79
N ILE A 39 13.76 6.45 -6.16
CA ILE A 39 14.31 5.15 -6.58
C ILE A 39 15.57 4.87 -5.76
N TYR A 40 15.61 3.71 -5.11
CA TYR A 40 16.63 3.37 -4.11
C TYR A 40 17.21 1.98 -4.36
N ASN A 41 18.52 1.86 -4.15
CA ASN A 41 19.18 0.57 -4.03
C ASN A 41 18.98 0.04 -2.61
N TYR A 42 18.63 -1.24 -2.47
CA TYR A 42 18.74 -1.96 -1.21
C TYR A 42 20.18 -2.43 -1.03
N MET A 43 20.88 -1.83 -0.08
CA MET A 43 22.28 -2.17 0.23
C MET A 43 22.33 -3.49 1.01
N PRO A 44 23.49 -4.19 1.09
CA PRO A 44 23.56 -5.55 1.64
C PRO A 44 22.93 -5.73 3.03
N MET A 45 23.08 -4.76 3.94
CA MET A 45 22.41 -4.80 5.25
C MET A 45 20.89 -4.67 5.13
N GLY A 46 20.38 -3.73 4.33
CA GLY A 46 18.94 -3.53 4.11
C GLY A 46 18.31 -4.73 3.39
N LEU A 47 19.01 -5.28 2.40
CA LEU A 47 18.57 -6.45 1.66
C LEU A 47 18.39 -7.68 2.56
N ARG A 48 19.09 -7.80 3.70
CA ARG A 48 18.84 -8.91 4.65
C ARG A 48 17.50 -8.80 5.39
N VAL A 49 16.90 -7.61 5.43
CA VAL A 49 15.60 -7.38 6.07
C VAL A 49 14.47 -7.78 5.12
N ILE A 50 14.62 -7.51 3.82
CA ILE A 50 13.57 -7.76 2.81
C ILE A 50 13.08 -9.22 2.82
N PRO A 51 13.93 -10.27 2.68
CA PRO A 51 13.48 -11.65 2.74
C PRO A 51 12.82 -12.06 4.06
N LYS A 52 13.14 -11.38 5.18
CA LYS A 52 12.49 -11.66 6.47
C LYS A 52 11.07 -11.12 6.50
N VAL A 53 10.87 -9.91 5.98
CA VAL A 53 9.55 -9.30 5.80
C VAL A 53 8.72 -10.17 4.86
N GLU A 54 9.28 -10.52 3.69
CA GLU A 54 8.63 -11.40 2.72
C GLU A 54 8.30 -12.77 3.28
N ALA A 55 9.18 -13.37 4.09
CA ALA A 55 8.92 -14.67 4.71
C ALA A 55 7.72 -14.60 5.67
N ILE A 56 7.57 -13.54 6.47
CA ILE A 56 6.39 -13.37 7.33
C ILE A 56 5.13 -13.26 6.49
N ILE A 57 5.16 -12.40 5.45
CA ILE A 57 4.03 -12.22 4.53
C ILE A 57 3.64 -13.55 3.88
N ARG A 58 4.59 -14.22 3.22
CA ARG A 58 4.38 -15.51 2.53
C ARG A 58 3.81 -16.57 3.45
N ASN A 59 4.31 -16.66 4.70
CA ASN A 59 3.78 -17.59 5.69
C ASN A 59 2.30 -17.35 6.00
N GLU A 60 1.90 -16.10 6.26
CA GLU A 60 0.51 -15.79 6.61
C GLU A 60 -0.44 -15.83 5.40
N MET A 61 0.04 -15.46 4.20
CA MET A 61 -0.71 -15.57 2.94
C MET A 61 -0.99 -17.04 2.62
N ASN A 62 0.04 -17.90 2.68
CA ASN A 62 -0.11 -19.34 2.44
C ASN A 62 -1.00 -19.99 3.50
N ARG A 63 -0.88 -19.56 4.76
CA ARG A 63 -1.77 -20.01 5.85
C ARG A 63 -3.24 -19.63 5.60
N ALA A 64 -3.49 -18.48 4.96
CA ALA A 64 -4.83 -18.06 4.55
C ALA A 64 -5.34 -18.76 3.28
N GLY A 65 -4.55 -19.69 2.71
CA GLY A 65 -4.92 -20.44 1.50
C GLY A 65 -4.70 -19.67 0.19
N ALA A 66 -4.02 -18.52 0.23
CA ALA A 66 -3.60 -17.81 -0.97
C ALA A 66 -2.42 -18.54 -1.63
N VAL A 67 -2.39 -18.53 -2.97
CA VAL A 67 -1.40 -19.24 -3.78
C VAL A 67 -0.48 -18.22 -4.44
N GLU A 68 0.82 -18.38 -4.22
CA GLU A 68 1.82 -17.49 -4.80
C GLU A 68 2.02 -17.79 -6.29
N LEU A 69 2.05 -16.75 -7.12
CA LEU A 69 2.48 -16.77 -8.51
C LEU A 69 3.42 -15.58 -8.76
N LEU A 70 3.90 -15.37 -9.99
CA LEU A 70 4.70 -14.20 -10.33
C LEU A 70 4.29 -13.62 -11.69
N MET A 71 3.59 -12.50 -11.66
CA MET A 71 3.23 -11.74 -12.87
C MET A 71 4.36 -10.83 -13.35
N PRO A 72 4.48 -10.60 -14.67
CA PRO A 72 5.52 -9.77 -15.25
C PRO A 72 5.38 -8.29 -14.89
N MET A 73 6.52 -7.59 -14.82
CA MET A 73 6.58 -6.15 -14.57
C MET A 73 6.11 -5.32 -15.75
N VAL A 74 6.46 -5.75 -16.97
CA VAL A 74 6.03 -5.12 -18.21
C VAL A 74 4.70 -5.76 -18.62
N GLN A 75 3.67 -4.95 -18.81
CA GLN A 75 2.33 -5.42 -19.16
C GLN A 75 1.87 -4.79 -20.48
N PRO A 76 1.23 -5.56 -21.39
CA PRO A 76 0.67 -5.01 -22.62
C PRO A 76 -0.39 -3.95 -22.34
N ALA A 77 -0.36 -2.83 -23.06
CA ALA A 77 -1.32 -1.74 -22.86
C ALA A 77 -2.76 -2.16 -23.17
N GLU A 78 -2.96 -3.15 -24.04
CA GLU A 78 -4.26 -3.66 -24.45
C GLU A 78 -5.09 -4.12 -23.26
N LEU A 79 -4.48 -4.80 -22.28
CA LEU A 79 -5.17 -5.26 -21.07
C LEU A 79 -5.71 -4.08 -20.23
N TRP A 80 -4.98 -2.95 -20.21
CA TRP A 80 -5.36 -1.74 -19.49
C TRP A 80 -6.38 -0.89 -20.26
N GLN A 81 -6.38 -1.00 -21.59
CA GLN A 81 -7.38 -0.38 -22.45
C GLN A 81 -8.72 -1.10 -22.33
N GLU A 82 -8.72 -2.44 -22.21
CA GLU A 82 -9.94 -3.23 -21.96
C GLU A 82 -10.70 -2.76 -20.71
N THR A 83 -9.99 -2.35 -19.65
CA THR A 83 -10.59 -1.83 -18.41
C THR A 83 -10.79 -0.30 -18.42
N GLY A 84 -10.29 0.39 -19.45
CA GLY A 84 -10.24 1.85 -19.55
C GLY A 84 -9.35 2.52 -18.49
N ARG A 85 -8.52 1.75 -17.77
CA ARG A 85 -7.57 2.30 -16.77
C ARG A 85 -6.32 2.86 -17.41
N PHE A 86 -6.03 2.48 -18.66
CA PHE A 86 -4.92 3.04 -19.43
C PHE A 86 -4.98 4.57 -19.51
N GLU A 87 -6.15 5.16 -19.73
CA GLU A 87 -6.35 6.61 -19.77
C GLU A 87 -6.64 7.18 -18.37
N LYS A 88 -7.51 6.53 -17.59
CA LYS A 88 -7.99 7.05 -16.29
C LYS A 88 -6.88 7.22 -15.24
N MET A 89 -5.84 6.38 -15.25
CA MET A 89 -4.73 6.51 -14.29
C MET A 89 -3.84 7.73 -14.53
N GLY A 90 -3.98 8.43 -15.65
CA GLY A 90 -3.30 9.70 -15.89
C GLY A 90 -1.77 9.58 -15.89
N PRO A 91 -1.04 10.57 -15.34
CA PRO A 91 0.41 10.66 -15.44
C PRO A 91 1.16 9.69 -14.50
N GLU A 92 0.51 9.12 -13.49
CA GLU A 92 1.16 8.18 -12.57
C GLU A 92 1.47 6.82 -13.23
N LEU A 93 0.76 6.48 -14.31
CA LEU A 93 0.98 5.28 -15.10
C LEU A 93 2.16 5.48 -16.05
N LEU A 94 3.28 4.82 -15.76
CA LEU A 94 4.45 4.82 -16.63
C LEU A 94 4.19 4.00 -17.89
N ARG A 95 4.08 4.68 -19.03
CA ARG A 95 3.89 4.09 -20.36
C ARG A 95 5.22 4.03 -21.08
N VAL A 96 5.48 2.89 -21.74
CA VAL A 96 6.71 2.66 -22.51
C VAL A 96 6.35 2.07 -23.86
N LYS A 97 7.11 2.42 -24.90
CA LYS A 97 7.03 1.77 -26.21
C LYS A 97 8.19 0.82 -26.40
N ASP A 98 7.94 -0.34 -26.99
CA ASP A 98 9.01 -1.23 -27.42
C ASP A 98 9.67 -0.72 -28.72
N ARG A 99 10.67 -1.46 -29.21
CA ARG A 99 11.37 -1.14 -30.47
C ARG A 99 10.50 -1.28 -31.74
N HIS A 100 9.27 -1.73 -31.61
CA HIS A 100 8.29 -1.89 -32.68
C HIS A 100 7.09 -0.95 -32.47
N ASP A 101 7.26 0.09 -31.65
CA ASP A 101 6.26 1.11 -31.32
C ASP A 101 4.99 0.60 -30.62
N ARG A 102 5.03 -0.61 -30.06
CA ARG A 102 3.92 -1.20 -29.30
C ARG A 102 3.86 -0.62 -27.89
N ASP A 103 2.66 -0.33 -27.43
CA ASP A 103 2.42 0.26 -26.12
C ASP A 103 2.44 -0.79 -25.01
N TYR A 104 3.22 -0.49 -23.97
CA TYR A 104 3.30 -1.25 -22.74
C TYR A 104 3.22 -0.30 -21.55
N ILE A 105 3.03 -0.86 -20.38
CA ILE A 105 3.17 -0.16 -19.11
C ILE A 105 4.14 -0.89 -18.20
N ILE A 106 4.71 -0.15 -17.24
CA ILE A 106 5.38 -0.73 -16.08
C ILE A 106 4.36 -0.78 -14.95
N GLN A 107 4.12 -1.98 -14.41
CA GLN A 107 2.98 -2.24 -13.53
C GLN A 107 2.94 -1.34 -12.27
N PRO A 108 1.86 -0.56 -12.05
CA PRO A 108 1.59 0.05 -10.74
C PRO A 108 0.80 -0.88 -9.80
N THR A 109 0.16 -1.89 -10.39
CA THR A 109 -0.66 -2.98 -9.81
C THR A 109 -0.97 -4.00 -10.92
N SER A 110 -1.74 -5.05 -10.65
CA SER A 110 -1.89 -6.22 -11.53
C SER A 110 -3.34 -6.74 -11.67
N GLU A 111 -4.38 -5.92 -11.42
CA GLU A 111 -5.79 -6.36 -11.56
C GLU A 111 -6.10 -6.90 -12.97
N GLU A 112 -5.62 -6.22 -14.01
CA GLU A 112 -5.83 -6.60 -15.41
C GLU A 112 -5.19 -7.95 -15.74
N VAL A 113 -3.94 -8.14 -15.32
CA VAL A 113 -3.15 -9.34 -15.65
C VAL A 113 -3.68 -10.56 -14.90
N VAL A 114 -4.01 -10.43 -13.62
CA VAL A 114 -4.55 -11.55 -12.86
C VAL A 114 -5.97 -11.92 -13.32
N THR A 115 -6.74 -10.93 -13.78
CA THR A 115 -8.05 -11.17 -14.43
C THR A 115 -7.87 -11.90 -15.75
N ASP A 116 -6.85 -11.56 -16.55
CA ASP A 116 -6.52 -12.30 -17.77
C ASP A 116 -6.15 -13.77 -17.48
N ILE A 117 -5.39 -14.04 -16.42
CA ILE A 117 -5.12 -15.41 -15.96
C ILE A 117 -6.43 -16.10 -15.56
N ALA A 118 -7.24 -15.45 -14.73
CA ALA A 118 -8.48 -16.02 -14.22
C ALA A 118 -9.47 -16.34 -15.35
N ARG A 119 -9.65 -15.45 -16.34
CA ARG A 119 -10.54 -15.71 -17.49
C ARG A 119 -10.05 -16.86 -18.35
N GLN A 120 -8.74 -17.15 -18.36
CA GLN A 120 -8.16 -18.26 -19.12
C GLN A 120 -8.27 -19.60 -18.37
N GLU A 121 -8.07 -19.59 -17.05
CA GLU A 121 -7.86 -20.80 -16.25
C GLU A 121 -9.07 -21.22 -15.38
N LEU A 122 -9.91 -20.27 -14.94
CA LEU A 122 -11.06 -20.53 -14.08
C LEU A 122 -12.33 -20.73 -14.93
N ARG A 123 -12.55 -21.96 -15.39
CA ARG A 123 -13.64 -22.34 -16.32
C ARG A 123 -14.85 -22.95 -15.63
N SER A 124 -14.76 -23.27 -14.34
CA SER A 124 -15.85 -23.87 -13.56
C SER A 124 -15.96 -23.26 -12.18
N TYR A 125 -17.20 -23.08 -11.70
CA TYR A 125 -17.47 -22.66 -10.32
C TYR A 125 -16.84 -23.60 -9.28
N ARG A 126 -16.57 -24.86 -9.63
CA ARG A 126 -15.92 -25.84 -8.74
C ARG A 126 -14.46 -25.49 -8.44
N GLN A 127 -13.84 -24.65 -9.27
CA GLN A 127 -12.49 -24.14 -9.02
C GLN A 127 -12.52 -22.98 -8.02
N LEU A 128 -13.66 -22.35 -7.75
CA LEU A 128 -13.79 -21.20 -6.85
C LEU A 128 -14.09 -21.65 -5.41
N PRO A 129 -13.58 -20.92 -4.39
CA PRO A 129 -12.81 -19.68 -4.50
C PRO A 129 -11.31 -19.92 -4.77
N LYS A 130 -10.66 -18.99 -5.47
CA LYS A 130 -9.19 -18.94 -5.61
C LYS A 130 -8.65 -17.58 -5.20
N ASN A 131 -7.54 -17.56 -4.48
CA ASN A 131 -6.84 -16.34 -4.11
C ASN A 131 -5.39 -16.46 -4.57
N PHE A 132 -4.99 -15.61 -5.52
CA PHE A 132 -3.63 -15.54 -6.02
C PHE A 132 -2.92 -14.34 -5.45
N TYR A 133 -1.62 -14.44 -5.16
CA TYR A 133 -0.83 -13.29 -4.77
C TYR A 133 0.58 -13.36 -5.35
N HIS A 134 1.27 -12.23 -5.36
CA HIS A 134 2.71 -12.20 -5.61
C HIS A 134 3.38 -11.11 -4.78
N ILE A 135 4.69 -11.22 -4.62
CA ILE A 135 5.53 -10.15 -4.08
C ILE A 135 6.41 -9.67 -5.22
N GLN A 136 6.19 -8.44 -5.69
CA GLN A 136 6.83 -7.95 -6.90
C GLN A 136 7.04 -6.43 -6.87
N THR A 137 8.06 -5.97 -7.59
CA THR A 137 8.33 -4.56 -7.85
C THR A 137 7.22 -3.93 -8.69
N LYS A 138 6.78 -2.77 -8.25
CA LYS A 138 5.80 -1.89 -8.88
C LYS A 138 6.45 -0.55 -9.19
N PHE A 139 5.85 0.16 -10.13
CA PHE A 139 6.23 1.53 -10.46
C PHE A 139 5.00 2.44 -10.49
N ARG A 140 5.09 3.58 -9.81
CA ARG A 140 4.13 4.69 -9.90
C ARG A 140 4.93 5.97 -10.10
N ASP A 141 4.65 6.74 -11.15
CA ASP A 141 5.38 7.99 -11.42
C ASP A 141 4.88 9.12 -10.53
N GLU A 142 5.11 8.95 -9.22
CA GLU A 142 4.70 9.87 -8.16
C GLU A 142 5.24 11.28 -8.46
N ARG A 143 4.33 12.25 -8.44
CA ARG A 143 4.62 13.66 -8.75
C ARG A 143 5.65 14.25 -7.78
N ARG A 144 5.60 13.85 -6.51
CA ARG A 144 6.51 14.34 -5.45
C ARG A 144 6.99 13.18 -4.57
N PRO A 145 7.98 12.39 -5.02
CA PRO A 145 8.51 11.29 -4.21
C PRO A 145 9.25 11.87 -3.00
N ARG A 146 8.91 11.39 -1.82
CA ARG A 146 9.40 11.92 -0.53
C ARG A 146 9.53 10.82 0.51
N PHE A 147 10.16 11.15 1.63
CA PHE A 147 10.21 10.28 2.81
C PHE A 147 10.88 8.90 2.60
N GLY A 148 11.90 8.83 1.74
CA GLY A 148 12.67 7.61 1.54
C GLY A 148 11.85 6.53 0.84
N LEU A 149 11.74 5.36 1.48
CA LEU A 149 10.96 4.22 0.98
C LEU A 149 9.45 4.36 1.19
N MET A 150 8.98 5.31 2.01
CA MET A 150 7.54 5.43 2.30
C MET A 150 6.76 5.95 1.08
N ARG A 151 7.34 6.87 0.29
CA ARG A 151 6.72 7.41 -0.91
C ARG A 151 7.73 7.49 -2.06
N GLY A 152 8.09 6.31 -2.57
CA GLY A 152 8.96 6.12 -3.74
C GLY A 152 8.18 6.04 -5.05
N ARG A 153 8.92 5.94 -6.16
CA ARG A 153 8.37 5.63 -7.50
C ARG A 153 8.49 4.15 -7.83
N GLU A 154 9.61 3.53 -7.46
CA GLU A 154 9.81 2.09 -7.55
C GLU A 154 9.78 1.49 -6.13
N PHE A 155 8.93 0.49 -5.91
CA PHE A 155 8.75 -0.12 -4.60
C PHE A 155 8.29 -1.58 -4.73
N THR A 156 8.53 -2.38 -3.69
CA THR A 156 8.05 -3.76 -3.63
C THR A 156 6.68 -3.80 -2.99
N MET A 157 5.73 -4.47 -3.62
CA MET A 157 4.39 -4.67 -3.11
C MET A 157 4.09 -6.16 -3.05
N LYS A 158 3.35 -6.55 -2.00
CA LYS A 158 2.55 -7.77 -2.06
C LYS A 158 1.13 -7.37 -2.41
N ASP A 159 0.60 -7.93 -3.49
CA ASP A 159 -0.77 -7.75 -3.97
C ASP A 159 -1.41 -9.12 -4.17
N ALA A 160 -2.68 -9.21 -3.80
CA ALA A 160 -3.44 -10.46 -3.75
C ALA A 160 -4.85 -10.23 -4.30
N TYR A 161 -5.38 -11.23 -4.99
CA TYR A 161 -6.58 -11.15 -5.81
C TYR A 161 -7.41 -12.42 -5.62
N SER A 162 -8.59 -12.30 -5.03
CA SER A 162 -9.53 -13.41 -4.89
C SER A 162 -10.58 -13.40 -5.98
N PHE A 163 -10.95 -14.59 -6.43
CA PHE A 163 -12.00 -14.87 -7.38
C PHE A 163 -13.00 -15.78 -6.69
N ASP A 164 -14.23 -15.28 -6.58
CA ASP A 164 -15.30 -15.88 -5.80
C ASP A 164 -16.55 -15.97 -6.66
N ARG A 165 -17.40 -16.97 -6.38
CA ARG A 165 -18.59 -17.25 -7.21
C ARG A 165 -19.71 -16.22 -7.05
N ASP A 166 -19.75 -15.55 -5.90
CA ASP A 166 -20.79 -14.63 -5.48
C ASP A 166 -20.23 -13.66 -4.41
N ALA A 167 -20.98 -12.59 -4.11
CA ALA A 167 -20.57 -11.55 -3.16
C ALA A 167 -20.42 -12.08 -1.72
N ALA A 168 -21.22 -13.07 -1.32
CA ALA A 168 -21.13 -13.66 0.02
C ALA A 168 -19.81 -14.43 0.20
N ALA A 169 -19.40 -15.19 -0.82
CA ALA A 169 -18.10 -15.85 -0.86
C ALA A 169 -16.95 -14.84 -0.91
N ALA A 170 -17.09 -13.75 -1.68
CA ALA A 170 -16.11 -12.67 -1.69
C ALA A 170 -15.92 -12.02 -0.31
N ALA A 171 -16.99 -11.83 0.46
CA ALA A 171 -16.90 -11.34 1.84
C ALA A 171 -16.14 -12.29 2.77
N VAL A 172 -16.25 -13.61 2.58
CA VAL A 172 -15.44 -14.60 3.32
C VAL A 172 -13.96 -14.50 2.94
N SER A 173 -13.66 -14.41 1.65
CA SER A 173 -12.28 -14.20 1.16
C SER A 173 -11.68 -12.89 1.69
N TYR A 174 -12.47 -11.82 1.73
CA TYR A 174 -12.11 -10.53 2.30
C TYR A 174 -11.76 -10.64 3.79
N GLN A 175 -12.62 -11.27 4.59
CA GLN A 175 -12.36 -11.45 6.02
C GLN A 175 -11.10 -12.30 6.27
N GLY A 176 -10.88 -13.35 5.47
CA GLY A 176 -9.66 -14.16 5.53
C GLY A 176 -8.39 -13.33 5.28
N MET A 177 -8.46 -12.38 4.35
CA MET A 177 -7.38 -11.43 4.06
C MET A 177 -7.17 -10.40 5.17
N PHE A 178 -8.25 -9.85 5.72
CA PHE A 178 -8.22 -8.94 6.86
C PHE A 178 -7.50 -9.58 8.06
N ASP A 179 -7.89 -10.82 8.41
CA ASP A 179 -7.27 -11.54 9.51
C ASP A 179 -5.81 -11.92 9.21
N ALA A 180 -5.47 -12.22 7.95
CA ALA A 180 -4.09 -12.46 7.54
C ALA A 180 -3.22 -11.22 7.71
N TYR A 181 -3.72 -10.05 7.30
CA TYR A 181 -3.01 -8.79 7.46
C TYR A 181 -2.80 -8.45 8.93
N LYS A 182 -3.80 -8.65 9.79
CA LYS A 182 -3.64 -8.48 11.24
C LYS A 182 -2.45 -9.29 11.76
N ARG A 183 -2.41 -10.59 11.45
CA ARG A 183 -1.30 -11.47 11.85
C ARG A 183 0.05 -11.05 11.30
N ILE A 184 0.10 -10.56 10.05
CA ILE A 184 1.34 -10.04 9.44
C ILE A 184 1.86 -8.85 10.26
N PHE A 185 1.00 -7.86 10.54
CA PHE A 185 1.40 -6.66 11.27
C PHE A 185 1.72 -6.93 12.74
N ASP A 186 0.99 -7.86 13.38
CA ASP A 186 1.30 -8.36 14.73
C ASP A 186 2.70 -9.00 14.76
N ARG A 187 3.05 -9.81 13.75
CA ARG A 187 4.37 -10.44 13.62
C ARG A 187 5.49 -9.46 13.26
N PHE A 188 5.17 -8.35 12.61
CA PHE A 188 6.10 -7.23 12.45
C PHE A 188 6.32 -6.47 13.77
N GLY A 189 5.43 -6.62 14.76
CA GLY A 189 5.48 -5.90 16.02
C GLY A 189 5.13 -4.41 15.86
N LEU A 190 4.30 -4.07 14.88
CA LEU A 190 3.86 -2.68 14.65
C LEU A 190 2.66 -2.33 15.52
N GLN A 191 2.59 -1.07 15.93
CA GLN A 191 1.35 -0.47 16.40
C GLN A 191 0.58 0.01 15.18
N TYR A 192 -0.59 -0.58 14.93
CA TYR A 192 -1.39 -0.28 13.74
C TYR A 192 -2.89 -0.28 14.06
N ARG A 193 -3.67 0.31 13.15
CA ARG A 193 -5.14 0.24 13.15
C ARG A 193 -5.62 -0.15 11.76
N ALA A 194 -6.61 -1.04 11.72
CA ALA A 194 -7.40 -1.25 10.51
C ALA A 194 -8.55 -0.24 10.53
N VAL A 195 -8.66 0.58 9.48
CA VAL A 195 -9.63 1.68 9.40
C VAL A 195 -10.43 1.55 8.11
N ALA A 196 -11.72 1.87 8.15
CA ALA A 196 -12.52 1.95 6.94
C ALA A 196 -11.97 3.06 6.01
N ALA A 197 -11.90 2.78 4.71
CA ALA A 197 -11.25 3.65 3.74
C ALA A 197 -12.04 3.76 2.43
N ASP A 198 -11.75 4.80 1.65
CA ASP A 198 -12.29 4.93 0.30
C ASP A 198 -11.71 3.82 -0.62
N THR A 199 -12.45 3.47 -1.67
CA THR A 199 -12.00 2.48 -2.66
C THR A 199 -11.18 3.11 -3.79
N GLY A 200 -11.24 4.44 -3.91
CA GLY A 200 -10.42 5.23 -4.83
C GLY A 200 -10.49 4.75 -6.28
N ALA A 201 -9.37 4.83 -6.99
CA ALA A 201 -9.28 4.46 -8.41
C ALA A 201 -9.29 2.94 -8.67
N ILE A 202 -9.22 2.11 -7.62
CA ILE A 202 -9.35 0.65 -7.73
C ILE A 202 -10.83 0.27 -7.86
N GLY A 203 -11.72 1.03 -7.20
CA GLY A 203 -13.17 0.80 -7.17
C GLY A 203 -13.59 -0.29 -6.17
N GLY A 204 -14.90 -0.41 -5.96
CA GLY A 204 -15.53 -1.34 -5.02
C GLY A 204 -16.37 -0.63 -3.95
N ASP A 205 -16.98 -1.41 -3.06
CA ASP A 205 -17.90 -0.90 -2.03
C ASP A 205 -17.39 -1.10 -0.58
N LEU A 206 -16.31 -1.87 -0.40
CA LEU A 206 -15.75 -2.20 0.91
C LEU A 206 -14.22 -2.12 0.87
N SER A 207 -13.63 -1.26 1.70
CA SER A 207 -12.19 -1.09 1.81
C SER A 207 -11.77 -0.83 3.25
N HIS A 208 -10.64 -1.43 3.62
CA HIS A 208 -9.96 -1.19 4.89
C HIS A 208 -8.48 -0.93 4.64
N GLU A 209 -7.97 0.14 5.22
CA GLU A 209 -6.55 0.45 5.27
C GLU A 209 -5.96 -0.03 6.60
N PHE A 210 -4.76 -0.61 6.53
CA PHE A 210 -3.98 -0.95 7.71
C PHE A 210 -2.91 0.12 7.91
N GLN A 211 -3.16 1.05 8.82
CA GLN A 211 -2.30 2.20 9.04
C GLN A 211 -1.42 2.00 10.28
N ALA A 212 -0.10 2.08 10.09
CA ALA A 212 0.86 2.11 11.19
C ALA A 212 0.83 3.49 11.88
N ILE A 213 0.76 3.51 13.21
CA ILE A 213 0.62 4.75 13.96
C ILE A 213 1.97 5.44 14.09
N ALA A 214 2.09 6.63 13.49
CA ALA A 214 3.29 7.45 13.55
C ALA A 214 2.95 8.94 13.38
N ASP A 215 3.70 9.82 14.06
CA ASP A 215 3.52 11.28 13.98
C ASP A 215 3.83 11.83 12.57
N THR A 216 4.55 11.07 11.76
CA THR A 216 4.94 11.43 10.38
C THR A 216 4.06 10.75 9.31
N GLY A 217 2.89 10.21 9.69
CA GLY A 217 1.93 9.65 8.74
C GLY A 217 1.37 10.72 7.79
N GLU A 218 1.12 10.34 6.53
CA GLU A 218 0.47 11.23 5.56
C GLU A 218 -1.06 11.23 5.69
N ASP A 219 -1.61 10.16 6.28
CA ASP A 219 -3.04 9.98 6.52
C ASP A 219 -3.43 10.44 7.94
N ALA A 220 -4.64 10.98 8.05
CA ALA A 220 -5.29 11.23 9.34
C ALA A 220 -6.40 10.20 9.57
N ILE A 221 -6.38 9.57 10.74
CA ILE A 221 -7.43 8.63 11.15
C ILE A 221 -8.33 9.26 12.21
N VAL A 222 -9.62 9.02 12.06
CA VAL A 222 -10.63 9.30 13.08
C VAL A 222 -10.95 7.97 13.74
N TYR A 223 -10.83 7.91 15.06
CA TYR A 223 -11.22 6.72 15.82
C TYR A 223 -11.91 7.09 17.12
N CYS A 224 -12.80 6.22 17.58
CA CYS A 224 -13.44 6.36 18.88
C CYS A 224 -12.59 5.63 19.93
N PRO A 225 -12.12 6.30 21.00
CA PRO A 225 -11.34 5.64 22.05
C PRO A 225 -12.12 4.56 22.81
N THR A 226 -13.45 4.56 22.74
CA THR A 226 -14.34 3.70 23.52
C THR A 226 -15.18 2.74 22.66
N SER A 227 -14.94 2.67 21.35
CA SER A 227 -15.60 1.72 20.45
C SER A 227 -14.65 1.24 19.36
N ASP A 228 -15.11 0.32 18.50
CA ASP A 228 -14.33 -0.20 17.38
C ASP A 228 -14.34 0.71 16.13
N TYR A 229 -14.99 1.89 16.22
CA TYR A 229 -15.04 2.81 15.09
C TYR A 229 -13.65 3.37 14.77
N ALA A 230 -13.19 3.15 13.55
CA ALA A 230 -12.02 3.80 12.98
C ALA A 230 -12.17 3.96 11.47
N ALA A 231 -11.91 5.16 10.95
CA ALA A 231 -11.98 5.48 9.53
C ALA A 231 -10.84 6.43 9.13
N ASN A 232 -10.41 6.36 7.88
CA ASN A 232 -9.64 7.43 7.26
C ASN A 232 -10.51 8.71 7.25
N ILE A 233 -9.91 9.88 7.50
CA ILE A 233 -10.64 11.17 7.54
C ILE A 233 -11.45 11.44 6.27
N GLU A 234 -11.01 10.90 5.13
CA GLU A 234 -11.69 11.02 3.84
C GLU A 234 -13.05 10.29 3.81
N LEU A 235 -13.23 9.25 4.64
CA LEU A 235 -14.47 8.47 4.76
C LEU A 235 -15.23 8.76 6.08
N ALA A 236 -14.59 9.37 7.07
CA ALA A 236 -15.17 9.56 8.39
C ALA A 236 -16.48 10.37 8.33
N GLU A 237 -17.57 9.80 8.87
CA GLU A 237 -18.89 10.43 8.81
C GLU A 237 -18.99 11.59 9.79
N GLY A 238 -19.27 12.78 9.26
CA GLY A 238 -19.59 13.97 10.05
C GLY A 238 -21.09 14.05 10.35
N VAL A 239 -21.56 13.33 11.37
CA VAL A 239 -22.98 13.36 11.76
C VAL A 239 -23.36 14.75 12.29
N ALA A 240 -24.37 15.38 11.69
CA ALA A 240 -24.89 16.66 12.15
C ALA A 240 -25.50 16.52 13.56
N PRO A 241 -25.29 17.49 14.48
CA PRO A 241 -25.94 17.48 15.78
C PRO A 241 -27.47 17.40 15.62
N THR A 242 -28.08 16.39 16.24
CA THR A 242 -29.54 16.19 16.18
C THR A 242 -30.31 17.15 17.09
N ALA A 243 -29.64 17.75 18.07
CA ALA A 243 -30.21 18.73 18.98
C ALA A 243 -29.90 20.17 18.52
N PRO A 244 -30.84 21.11 18.69
CA PRO A 244 -30.56 22.53 18.45
C PRO A 244 -29.42 22.98 19.36
N ARG A 245 -28.58 23.90 18.84
CA ARG A 245 -27.52 24.54 19.60
C ARG A 245 -28.08 25.08 20.92
N ALA A 246 -27.49 24.66 22.03
CA ALA A 246 -27.90 25.15 23.35
C ALA A 246 -27.81 26.68 23.43
N ALA A 247 -28.66 27.29 24.26
CA ALA A 247 -28.63 28.72 24.50
C ALA A 247 -27.23 29.16 24.98
N PRO A 248 -26.77 30.36 24.60
CA PRO A 248 -25.47 30.85 25.04
C PRO A 248 -25.42 30.94 26.57
N ALA A 249 -24.45 30.26 27.18
CA ALA A 249 -24.23 30.30 28.63
C ALA A 249 -23.37 31.49 29.09
N GLN A 250 -22.78 32.23 28.14
CA GLN A 250 -21.90 33.36 28.40
C GLN A 250 -22.52 34.66 27.86
N ALA A 251 -22.33 35.75 28.61
CA ALA A 251 -22.68 37.07 28.13
C ALA A 251 -21.78 37.46 26.95
N MET A 252 -22.36 38.15 25.97
CA MET A 252 -21.61 38.65 24.80
C MET A 252 -20.53 39.63 25.26
N ALA A 253 -19.26 39.30 24.99
CA ALA A 253 -18.13 40.15 25.30
C ALA A 253 -17.29 40.41 24.04
N LYS A 254 -16.76 41.63 23.90
CA LYS A 254 -15.71 41.91 22.92
C LYS A 254 -14.42 41.24 23.39
N THR A 255 -13.92 40.29 22.61
CA THR A 255 -12.61 39.67 22.82
C THR A 255 -11.63 40.22 21.80
N ALA A 256 -10.40 40.48 22.22
CA ALA A 256 -9.31 40.73 21.27
C ALA A 256 -9.05 39.44 20.49
N THR A 257 -9.05 39.53 19.16
CA THR A 257 -8.55 38.44 18.32
C THR A 257 -7.02 38.47 18.34
N PRO A 258 -6.33 37.33 18.25
CA PRO A 258 -4.89 37.32 18.03
C PRO A 258 -4.57 38.05 16.72
N GLY A 259 -3.91 39.21 16.80
CA GLY A 259 -3.59 40.09 15.65
C GLY A 259 -3.51 41.55 16.05
#